data_AF-A0A1C6AUG9-F1
#
_entry.id   AF-A0A1C6AUG9-F1
#
_cell.length_a   1.000
_cell.length_b   1.000
_cell.length_c   1.000
_cell.angle_alpha   90.00
_cell.angle_beta   90.00
_cell.angle_gamma   90.00
#
_symmetry.space_group_name_H-M   'P 1'
#
loop_
_entity.id
_entity.type
_entity.pdbx_description
1 polymer ?
#
loop_
_entity_poly.entity_id
_entity_poly.type
_entity_poly.pdbx_seq_one_letter_code
_entity_poly.pdbx_strand_id
1 'polypeptide(L)'
;MYDYMKALQRQFETIPQSIRDLNDEVNRTHKGPSSRLAKEDRKLLLRLVDLEDNLQSVATLHSFTYGYRLACSIHRELAAESMYSFAKEEEERACGRAQAQDENDTTNEE
;
A
#
# COMPACT_ATOMS: atom_id res chain seq x y z
N MET A 1 14.17 5.70 10.83
CA MET A 1 13.06 5.79 9.85
C MET A 1 13.38 5.00 8.59
N TYR A 2 14.49 5.27 7.90
CA TYR A 2 14.91 4.52 6.70
C TYR A 2 14.98 2.99 6.91
N ASP A 3 15.66 2.52 7.96
CA ASP A 3 15.80 1.08 8.22
C ASP A 3 14.48 0.39 8.56
N TYR A 4 13.58 1.09 9.24
CA TYR A 4 12.24 0.61 9.57
C TYR A 4 11.40 0.41 8.30
N MET A 5 11.41 1.38 7.40
CA MET A 5 10.70 1.29 6.13
C MET A 5 11.24 0.15 5.25
N LYS A 6 12.56 -0.06 5.27
CA LYS A 6 13.23 -1.15 4.54
C LYS A 6 12.83 -2.53 5.08
N ALA A 7 12.62 -2.65 6.40
CA ALA A 7 12.13 -3.88 7.02
C ALA A 7 10.66 -4.17 6.66
N LEU A 8 9.81 -3.13 6.66
CA LEU A 8 8.42 -3.25 6.22
C LEU A 8 8.33 -3.68 4.75
N GLN A 9 9.09 -3.02 3.89
CA GLN A 9 9.17 -3.35 2.46
C GLN A 9 9.50 -4.84 2.26
N ARG A 10 10.51 -5.38 2.95
CA ARG A 10 10.87 -6.81 2.83
C ARG A 10 9.77 -7.80 3.24
N GLN A 11 8.87 -7.41 4.16
CA GLN A 11 7.78 -8.28 4.59
C GLN A 11 6.58 -8.26 3.63
N PHE A 12 6.32 -7.13 2.97
CA PHE A 12 5.13 -6.95 2.13
C PHE A 12 5.43 -6.97 0.63
N GLU A 13 6.69 -6.81 0.23
CA GLU A 13 7.07 -6.71 -1.17
C GLU A 13 7.39 -8.10 -1.74
N THR A 14 6.42 -8.68 -2.44
CA THR A 14 6.68 -9.77 -3.39
C THR A 14 7.35 -9.15 -4.62
N ILE A 15 8.68 -8.95 -4.58
CA ILE A 15 9.41 -8.37 -5.71
C ILE A 15 9.18 -9.26 -6.93
N PRO A 16 8.48 -8.77 -7.98
CA PRO A 16 8.24 -9.54 -9.18
C PRO A 16 9.57 -9.92 -9.82
N GLN A 17 9.66 -11.12 -10.40
CA GLN A 17 10.89 -11.59 -11.04
C GLN A 17 11.38 -10.60 -12.11
N SER A 18 10.45 -9.95 -12.83
CA SER A 18 10.76 -8.90 -13.81
C SER A 18 11.52 -7.70 -13.24
N ILE A 19 11.26 -7.28 -12.00
CA ILE A 19 12.00 -6.17 -11.36
C ILE A 19 13.41 -6.63 -10.96
N ARG A 20 13.55 -7.89 -10.55
CA ARG A 20 14.85 -8.47 -10.21
C ARG A 20 15.73 -8.59 -11.45
N ASP A 21 15.17 -9.07 -12.55
CA ASP A 21 15.85 -9.22 -13.84
C ASP A 21 16.27 -7.84 -14.40
N LEU A 22 15.39 -6.84 -14.29
CA LEU A 22 15.69 -5.47 -14.70
C LEU A 22 16.83 -4.86 -13.86
N ASN A 23 16.85 -5.11 -12.56
CA ASN A 23 17.92 -4.63 -11.67
C ASN A 23 19.26 -5.32 -12.01
N ASP A 24 19.25 -6.61 -12.33
CA ASP A 24 20.44 -7.32 -12.79
C ASP A 24 20.96 -6.79 -14.13
N GLU A 25 20.07 -6.40 -15.05
CA GLU A 25 20.41 -5.76 -16.32
C GLU A 25 21.03 -4.38 -16.12
N VAL A 26 20.45 -3.54 -15.25
CA VAL A 26 21.01 -2.24 -14.85
C VAL A 26 22.40 -2.41 -14.22
N ASN A 27 22.57 -3.38 -13.32
CA ASN A 27 23.86 -3.65 -12.69
C ASN A 27 24.93 -4.15 -13.69
N ARG A 28 24.54 -4.96 -14.68
CA ARG A 28 25.44 -5.42 -15.75
C ARG A 28 25.86 -4.27 -16.67
N THR A 29 24.90 -3.43 -17.05
CA THR A 29 25.15 -2.25 -17.91
C THR A 29 25.95 -1.18 -17.19
N HIS A 30 25.81 -1.00 -15.88
CA HIS A 30 26.63 -0.08 -15.08
C HIS A 30 28.11 -0.52 -14.97
N LYS A 31 28.40 -1.83 -14.99
CA LYS A 31 29.76 -2.37 -14.88
C LYS A 31 30.59 -2.33 -16.17
N GLY A 32 29.95 -2.18 -17.33
CA GLY A 32 30.56 -2.33 -18.66
C GLY A 32 31.32 -1.14 -19.27
N PRO A 33 30.91 0.14 -19.11
CA PRO A 33 31.40 1.21 -20.00
C PRO A 33 32.61 1.98 -19.47
N SER A 34 32.81 2.03 -18.15
CA SER A 34 33.72 3.01 -17.53
C SER A 34 35.18 2.85 -17.95
N SER A 35 35.64 1.63 -18.28
CA SER A 35 37.04 1.40 -18.68
C SER A 35 37.38 1.88 -20.09
N ARG A 36 36.39 2.00 -20.99
CA ARG A 36 36.59 2.38 -22.42
C ARG A 36 36.32 3.86 -22.70
N LEU A 37 35.69 4.57 -21.77
CA LEU A 37 35.32 5.98 -21.90
C LEU A 37 36.48 6.92 -21.61
N ALA A 38 36.54 8.06 -22.32
CA ALA A 38 37.48 9.14 -22.02
C ALA A 38 37.18 9.78 -20.66
N LYS A 39 38.15 10.52 -20.10
CA LYS A 39 38.06 11.08 -18.74
C LYS A 39 36.83 11.98 -18.54
N GLU A 40 36.50 12.82 -19.53
CA GLU A 40 35.35 13.70 -19.47
C GLU A 40 34.02 12.92 -19.55
N ASP A 41 33.96 11.89 -20.39
CA ASP A 41 32.76 11.05 -20.51
C ASP A 41 32.50 10.24 -19.23
N ARG A 42 33.56 9.78 -18.54
CA ARG A 42 33.43 9.14 -17.22
C ARG A 42 32.86 10.09 -16.17
N LYS A 43 33.29 11.35 -16.18
CA LYS A 43 32.79 12.38 -15.26
C LYS A 43 31.31 12.68 -15.52
N LEU A 44 30.92 12.72 -16.79
CA LEU A 44 29.53 12.90 -17.19
C LEU A 44 28.66 11.70 -16.80
N LEU A 45 29.17 10.47 -16.98
CA LEU A 45 28.50 9.24 -16.56
C LEU A 45 28.27 9.20 -15.03
N LEU A 46 29.30 9.54 -14.24
CA LEU A 46 29.16 9.62 -12.77
C LEU A 46 28.09 10.64 -12.37
N ARG A 47 28.10 11.82 -13.00
CA ARG A 47 27.09 12.85 -12.72
C ARG A 47 25.68 12.40 -13.11
N LEU A 48 25.55 11.62 -14.19
CA LEU A 48 24.26 11.05 -14.61
C LEU A 48 23.74 10.04 -13.57
N VAL A 49 24.62 9.16 -13.08
CA VAL A 49 24.30 8.19 -12.03
C VAL A 49 23.88 8.90 -10.74
N ASP A 50 24.61 9.94 -10.33
CA ASP A 50 24.24 10.74 -9.15
C ASP A 50 22.86 11.41 -9.32
N LEU A 51 22.55 11.92 -10.51
CA LEU A 51 21.25 12.52 -10.81
C LEU A 51 20.12 11.47 -10.82
N GLU A 52 20.38 10.28 -11.37
CA GLU A 52 19.46 9.16 -11.37
C GLU A 52 19.13 8.72 -9.93
N ASP A 53 20.12 8.54 -9.07
CA ASP A 53 19.93 8.15 -7.67
C ASP A 53 19.09 9.17 -6.89
N ASN A 54 19.37 10.47 -7.10
CA ASN A 54 18.57 11.54 -6.53
C ASN A 54 17.12 11.52 -7.04
N LEU A 55 16.92 11.35 -8.35
CA LEU A 55 15.58 11.30 -8.95
C LEU A 55 14.80 10.08 -8.44
N GLN A 56 15.44 8.93 -8.35
CA GLN A 56 14.84 7.70 -7.84
C GLN A 56 14.43 7.86 -6.38
N SER A 57 15.29 8.43 -5.54
CA SER A 57 14.98 8.75 -4.14
C SER A 57 13.73 9.63 -4.00
N VAL A 58 13.63 10.70 -4.80
CA VAL A 58 12.47 11.59 -4.81
C VAL A 58 11.21 10.86 -5.29
N ALA A 59 11.31 10.07 -6.36
CA ALA A 59 10.19 9.29 -6.88
C ALA A 59 9.69 8.24 -5.89
N THR A 60 10.59 7.56 -5.18
CA THR A 60 10.25 6.61 -4.10
C THR A 60 9.54 7.30 -2.95
N LEU A 61 10.04 8.45 -2.48
CA LEU A 61 9.40 9.22 -1.42
C LEU A 61 8.00 9.71 -1.83
N HIS A 62 7.85 10.18 -3.07
CA HIS A 62 6.57 10.61 -3.63
C HIS A 62 5.58 9.45 -3.66
N SER A 63 5.97 8.32 -4.25
CA SER A 63 5.12 7.12 -4.34
C SER A 63 4.71 6.61 -2.96
N PHE A 64 5.65 6.57 -2.01
CA PHE A 64 5.37 6.21 -0.63
C PHE A 64 4.36 7.16 0.03
N THR A 65 4.55 8.47 -0.11
CA THR A 65 3.66 9.47 0.50
C THR A 65 2.24 9.34 -0.02
N TYR A 66 2.07 9.10 -1.32
CA TYR A 66 0.76 8.88 -1.93
C TYR A 66 0.15 7.55 -1.46
N GLY A 67 0.94 6.48 -1.40
CA GLY A 67 0.49 5.19 -0.87
C GLY A 67 0.05 5.28 0.60
N TYR A 68 0.81 5.99 1.44
CA TYR A 68 0.46 6.25 2.84
C TYR A 68 -0.85 7.03 2.96
N ARG A 69 -1.03 8.11 2.17
CA ARG A 69 -2.27 8.89 2.18
C ARG A 69 -3.47 8.05 1.77
N LEU A 70 -3.31 7.18 0.76
CA LEU A 70 -4.35 6.26 0.33
C LEU A 70 -4.68 5.22 1.41
N ALA A 71 -3.67 4.62 2.04
CA ALA A 71 -3.90 3.68 3.15
C ALA A 71 -4.62 4.35 4.33
N CYS A 72 -4.26 5.59 4.65
CA CYS A 72 -4.96 6.38 5.67
C CYS A 72 -6.40 6.71 5.30
N SER A 73 -6.70 7.01 4.02
CA SER A 73 -8.09 7.27 3.61
C SER A 73 -8.93 6.00 3.69
N ILE A 74 -8.42 4.87 3.18
CA ILE A 74 -9.08 3.56 3.29
C ILE A 74 -9.34 3.22 4.76
N HIS A 75 -8.34 3.39 5.63
CA HIS A 75 -8.51 3.12 7.05
C HIS A 75 -9.60 4.00 7.69
N ARG A 76 -9.67 5.29 7.32
CA ARG A 76 -10.71 6.19 7.81
C ARG A 76 -12.10 5.79 7.29
N GLU A 77 -12.23 5.42 6.03
CA GLU A 77 -13.48 4.95 5.45
C GLU A 77 -13.97 3.70 6.20
N LEU A 78 -13.10 2.70 6.38
CA LEU A 78 -13.40 1.48 7.12
C LEU A 78 -13.71 1.72 8.61
N ALA A 79 -13.12 2.75 9.22
CA ALA A 79 -13.36 3.10 10.63
C ALA A 79 -14.63 3.96 10.82
N ALA A 80 -15.05 4.69 9.80
CA ALA A 80 -16.26 5.52 9.83
C ALA A 80 -17.52 4.72 9.53
N GLU A 81 -17.43 3.68 8.70
CA GLU A 81 -18.48 2.67 8.61
C GLU A 81 -18.56 1.92 9.95
N SER A 82 -19.73 1.91 10.60
CA SER A 82 -20.01 0.91 11.65
C SER A 82 -19.76 -0.46 11.04
N MET A 83 -18.78 -1.22 11.52
CA MET A 83 -18.54 -2.59 11.06
C MET A 83 -19.88 -3.33 11.02
N TYR A 84 -20.20 -3.91 9.86
CA TYR A 84 -21.33 -4.80 9.72
C TYR A 84 -21.23 -5.87 10.82
N SER A 85 -22.19 -5.87 11.73
CA SER A 85 -22.25 -6.80 12.86
C SER A 85 -23.43 -7.72 12.65
N PHE A 86 -23.13 -8.94 12.22
CA PHE A 86 -24.14 -9.99 12.07
C PHE A 86 -24.93 -10.21 13.37
N ALA A 87 -24.24 -10.15 14.51
CA ALA A 87 -24.87 -10.28 15.83
C ALA A 87 -25.89 -9.15 16.10
N LYS A 88 -25.55 -7.91 15.74
CA LYS A 88 -26.44 -6.75 15.95
C LYS A 88 -27.67 -6.82 15.03
N GLU A 89 -27.48 -7.25 13.79
CA GLU A 89 -28.57 -7.46 12.84
C GLU A 89 -29.50 -8.61 13.26
N GLU A 90 -28.93 -9.68 13.81
CA GLU A 90 -29.69 -10.83 14.32
C GLU A 90 -30.50 -10.47 15.57
N GLU A 91 -29.94 -9.67 16.47
CA GLU A 91 -30.62 -9.11 17.64
C GLU A 91 -31.80 -8.21 17.24
N GLU A 92 -31.62 -7.33 16.25
CA GLU A 92 -32.68 -6.45 15.75
C GLU A 92 -33.81 -7.25 15.09
N ARG A 93 -33.48 -8.28 14.30
CA ARG A 93 -34.47 -9.23 13.73
C ARG A 93 -35.19 -10.05 14.81
N ALA A 94 -34.55 -10.38 15.92
CA ALA A 94 -35.19 -11.07 17.03
C ALA A 94 -36.13 -10.14 17.79
N CYS A 95 -35.70 -8.90 18.11
CA CYS A 95 -36.54 -7.89 18.75
C CYS A 95 -37.78 -7.54 17.92
N GLY A 96 -37.62 -7.34 16.60
CA GLY A 96 -38.75 -7.06 15.72
C GLY A 96 -39.77 -8.20 15.65
N ARG A 97 -39.32 -9.45 15.73
CA ARG A 97 -40.21 -10.62 15.81
C ARG A 97 -40.95 -10.71 17.14
N ALA A 98 -40.28 -10.40 18.25
CA ALA A 98 -40.91 -10.36 19.57
C ALA A 98 -41.98 -9.26 19.66
N GLN A 99 -41.68 -8.05 19.17
CA GLN A 99 -42.64 -6.94 19.16
C GLN A 99 -43.87 -7.24 18.29
N ALA A 100 -43.68 -7.88 17.13
CA ALA A 100 -44.80 -8.28 16.29
C ALA A 100 -45.66 -9.39 16.95
N GLN A 101 -45.09 -10.24 17.80
CA GLN A 101 -45.88 -11.22 18.55
C GLN A 101 -46.68 -10.56 19.68
N ASP A 102 -46.11 -9.60 20.41
CA ASP A 102 -46.81 -8.85 21.45
C ASP A 102 -47.99 -8.01 20.90
N GLU A 103 -47.84 -7.41 19.71
CA GLU A 103 -48.93 -6.68 19.04
C GLU A 103 -50.06 -7.61 18.55
N ASN A 104 -49.75 -8.85 18.16
CA ASN A 104 -50.76 -9.83 17.74
C ASN A 104 -51.49 -10.48 18.93
N ASP A 105 -50.87 -10.59 20.10
CA ASP A 105 -51.54 -11.10 21.31
C ASP A 105 -52.50 -10.05 21.89
N THR A 106 -52.11 -8.77 21.87
CA THR A 106 -52.96 -7.66 22.35
C THR A 106 -54.18 -7.36 21.48
N THR A 107 -54.14 -7.70 20.18
CA THR A 107 -55.29 -7.53 19.27
C THR A 107 -56.24 -8.73 19.24
N ASN A 108 -55.85 -9.88 19.80
CA ASN A 108 -56.71 -11.06 19.93
C ASN A 108 -57.43 -11.15 21.29
N GLU A 109 -57.14 -10.23 22.23
CA GLU A 109 -57.79 -10.14 23.54
C GLU A 109 -58.88 -9.03 23.65
N GLU A 110 -59.12 -8.24 22.59
CA GLU A 110 -60.29 -7.33 22.45
C GLU A 110 -61.44 -7.95 21.65
#